data_AF-A0A504IYY4-F1
#
_entry.id   AF-A0A504IYY4-F1
#
_cell.length_a   1.000
_cell.length_b   1.000
_cell.length_c   1.000
_cell.angle_alpha   90.00
_cell.angle_beta   90.00
_cell.angle_gamma   90.00
#
_symmetry.space_group_name_H-M   'P 1'
#
loop_
_entity.id
_entity.type
_entity.pdbx_description
1 polymer ?
#
loop_
_entity_poly.entity_id
_entity_poly.type
_entity_poly.pdbx_seq_one_letter_code
_entity_poly.pdbx_strand_id
1 'polypeptide(L)' 'MKAQRTNSRERILAAAADVARESGPGSLSLDAVASRAGVSKGG' A
#
# COMPACT_ATOMS: atom_id res chain seq x y z
N MET A 1 20.67 3.13 -11.66
CA MET A 1 19.34 2.58 -12.00
C MET A 1 18.36 2.89 -10.87
N LYS A 2 17.39 3.81 -11.04
CA LYS A 2 16.29 4.04 -10.06
C LYS A 2 14.96 4.11 -10.82
N ALA A 3 14.60 3.02 -11.48
CA ALA A 3 13.37 2.91 -12.30
C ALA A 3 12.27 2.04 -11.64
N GLN A 4 12.36 1.76 -10.34
CA GLN A 4 11.42 0.87 -9.65
C GLN A 4 10.41 1.61 -8.74
N ARG A 5 10.62 2.93 -8.52
CA ARG A 5 9.82 3.75 -7.57
C ARG A 5 8.36 3.94 -8.01
N THR A 6 8.08 4.01 -9.31
CA THR A 6 6.72 4.23 -9.83
C THR A 6 5.82 3.02 -9.55
N ASN A 7 6.32 1.82 -9.78
CA ASN A 7 5.54 0.59 -9.62
C ASN A 7 5.16 0.35 -8.14
N SER A 8 6.08 0.56 -7.20
CA SER A 8 5.77 0.42 -5.77
C SER A 8 4.73 1.44 -5.29
N ARG A 9 4.78 2.69 -5.79
CA ARG A 9 3.81 3.72 -5.39
C ARG A 9 2.40 3.38 -5.87
N GLU A 10 2.25 2.95 -7.12
CA GLU A 10 0.96 2.53 -7.66
C GLU A 10 0.37 1.36 -6.88
N ARG A 11 1.20 0.35 -6.55
CA ARG A 11 0.78 -0.79 -5.72
C ARG A 11 0.31 -0.37 -4.33
N ILE A 12 1.01 0.58 -3.71
CA ILE A 12 0.62 1.12 -2.39
C ILE A 12 -0.74 1.85 -2.48
N LEU A 13 -0.94 2.67 -3.51
CA LEU A 13 -2.19 3.41 -3.69
C LEU A 13 -3.38 2.48 -3.97
N ALA A 14 -3.19 1.48 -4.83
CA ALA A 14 -4.21 0.46 -5.09
C ALA A 14 -4.58 -0.31 -3.82
N ALA A 15 -3.57 -0.81 -3.09
CA ALA A 15 -3.76 -1.51 -1.83
C ALA A 15 -4.46 -0.66 -0.77
N ALA A 16 -4.12 0.63 -0.65
CA ALA A 16 -4.78 1.53 0.28
C ALA A 16 -6.26 1.70 -0.05
N ALA A 17 -6.60 1.82 -1.33
CA ALA A 17 -7.99 1.90 -1.76
C ALA A 17 -8.77 0.61 -1.44
N ASP A 18 -8.15 -0.55 -1.62
CA ASP A 18 -8.79 -1.84 -1.34
C ASP A 18 -9.02 -2.04 0.16
N VAL A 19 -8.01 -1.78 0.99
CA VAL A 19 -8.15 -1.89 2.45
C VAL A 19 -9.18 -0.88 2.98
N ALA A 20 -9.20 0.35 2.44
CA ALA A 20 -10.19 1.35 2.83
C ALA A 20 -11.62 0.93 2.47
N ARG A 21 -11.83 0.21 1.35
CA ARG A 21 -13.15 -0.33 0.98
C ARG A 21 -13.59 -1.49 1.86
N GLU A 22 -12.66 -2.35 2.27
CA GLU A 22 -12.97 -3.52 3.10
C GLU A 22 -13.16 -3.17 4.58
N SER A 23 -12.26 -2.37 5.15
CA SER A 23 -12.21 -2.09 6.59
C SER A 23 -12.81 -0.75 6.98
N GLY A 24 -13.08 0.12 5.99
CA GLY A 24 -13.40 1.52 6.22
C GLY A 24 -12.15 2.36 6.55
N PRO A 25 -12.22 3.69 6.32
CA PRO A 25 -11.06 4.57 6.47
C PRO A 25 -10.58 4.71 7.93
N GLY A 26 -11.44 4.50 8.93
CA GLY A 26 -11.08 4.61 10.35
C GLY A 26 -10.20 3.48 10.88
N SER A 27 -10.12 2.35 10.17
CA SER A 27 -9.31 1.18 10.53
C SER A 27 -8.11 0.98 9.59
N LEU A 28 -7.86 1.92 8.68
CA LEU A 28 -6.75 1.87 7.73
C LEU A 28 -5.41 2.06 8.47
N SER A 29 -4.49 1.10 8.31
CA SER A 29 -3.14 1.18 8.89
C SER A 29 -2.06 0.97 7.83
N LEU A 30 -0.88 1.57 8.05
CA LEU A 30 0.28 1.40 7.17
C LEU A 30 0.67 -0.08 7.02
N ASP A 31 0.52 -0.86 8.08
CA ASP A 31 0.85 -2.28 8.10
C ASP A 31 -0.09 -3.10 7.22
N ALA A 32 -1.39 -2.82 7.29
CA ALA A 32 -2.39 -3.47 6.44
C ALA A 32 -2.15 -3.13 4.96
N VAL A 33 -1.85 -1.86 4.66
CA VAL A 33 -1.54 -1.42 3.29
C VAL A 33 -0.23 -2.03 2.79
N ALA A 34 0.83 -2.05 3.59
CA ALA A 34 2.12 -2.62 3.19
C ALA A 34 2.02 -4.13 2.94
N SER A 35 1.30 -4.85 3.81
CA SER A 35 1.01 -6.27 3.65
C SER A 35 0.22 -6.54 2.35
N ARG A 36 -0.86 -5.78 2.10
CA ARG A 36 -1.68 -5.90 0.88
C ARG A 36 -0.90 -5.54 -0.38
N ALA A 37 -0.12 -4.46 -0.33
CA ALA A 37 0.69 -4.00 -1.45
C ALA A 37 1.89 -4.91 -1.71
N GLY A 38 2.23 -5.83 -0.80
CA GLY A 38 3.41 -6.69 -0.89
C GLY A 38 4.72 -5.89 -0.95
N VAL A 39 4.81 -4.84 -0.14
CA VAL A 39 5.99 -3.96 -0.03
C VAL A 39 6.54 -4.01 1.40
N SER A 40 7.85 -3.91 1.56
CA SER A 40 8.46 -3.76 2.88
C SER A 40 8.18 -2.37 3.43
N LYS A 41 7.93 -2.27 4.74
CA LYS A 41 7.76 -1.00 5.46
C LYS A 41 9.03 -0.14 5.44
N GLY A 42 10.18 -0.75 5.12
CA GLY A 42 11.47 -0.07 4.92
C GLY A 42 11.81 0.04 3.44
N GLY A 43 11.79 1.26 2.93
CA GLY A 43 12.28 1.67 1.62
C GLY A 43 12.68 3.13 1.61
#